data_AF-A0A7V6VKV3-F1
#
_entry.id   AF-A0A7V6VKV3-F1
#
_cell.length_a   1.000
_cell.length_b   1.000
_cell.length_c   1.000
_cell.angle_alpha   90.00
_cell.angle_beta   90.00
_cell.angle_gamma   90.00
#
_symmetry.space_group_name_H-M   'P 1'
#
loop_
_entity.id
_entity.type
_entity.pdbx_description
1 polymer ?
#
loop_
_entity_poly.entity_id
_entity_poly.type
_entity_poly.pdbx_seq_one_letter_code
_entity_poly.pdbx_strand_id
1 'polypeptide(L)'
;MGRGRQRAKQAKVARKLKYFSPDTDYQALERELAGKSSDEDPYADPYADMWDDEDDDDDEETEDDYADLIPPATDEDDWPTAR
;
A
#
# COMPACT_ATOMS: atom_id res chain seq x y z
N MET A 1 36.33 -17.00 9.03
CA MET A 1 35.25 -17.26 10.01
C MET A 1 34.10 -16.28 9.76
N GLY A 2 32.91 -16.55 9.26
CA GLY A 2 32.28 -17.72 8.65
C GLY A 2 30.94 -17.23 8.08
N ARG A 3 30.95 -16.65 6.86
CA ARG A 3 29.77 -16.09 6.17
C ARG A 3 28.60 -17.08 6.06
N GLY A 4 28.89 -18.39 5.99
CA GLY A 4 27.88 -19.46 5.96
C GLY A 4 26.96 -19.49 7.19
N ARG A 5 27.47 -19.17 8.38
CA ARG A 5 26.66 -19.11 9.61
C ARG A 5 25.71 -17.91 9.59
N GLN A 6 26.16 -16.77 9.06
CA GLN A 6 25.34 -15.59 8.88
C GLN A 6 24.22 -15.87 7.87
N ARG A 7 24.53 -16.46 6.71
CA ARG A 7 23.52 -16.84 5.71
C ARG A 7 22.49 -17.82 6.28
N ALA A 8 22.92 -18.83 7.04
CA ALA A 8 21.99 -19.77 7.68
C ALA A 8 21.07 -19.07 8.71
N LYS A 9 21.61 -18.16 9.52
CA LYS A 9 20.81 -17.35 10.46
C LYS A 9 19.80 -16.47 9.72
N GLN A 10 20.23 -15.77 8.67
CA GLN A 10 19.35 -14.91 7.87
C GLN A 10 18.26 -15.71 7.16
N ALA A 11 18.57 -16.87 6.58
CA ALA A 11 17.56 -17.74 5.98
C ALA A 11 16.52 -18.22 6.99
N LYS A 12 16.93 -18.50 8.24
CA LYS A 12 16.01 -18.87 9.33
C LYS A 12 15.11 -17.69 9.70
N VAL A 13 15.66 -16.48 9.81
CA VAL A 13 14.88 -15.26 10.11
C VAL A 13 13.91 -14.95 8.96
N ALA A 14 14.37 -15.01 7.71
CA ALA A 14 13.54 -14.78 6.53
C ALA A 14 12.37 -15.78 6.45
N ARG A 15 12.61 -17.06 6.73
CA ARG A 15 11.51 -18.05 6.80
C ARG A 15 10.53 -17.75 7.92
N LYS A 16 11.02 -17.36 9.10
CA LYS A 16 10.15 -16.92 10.19
C LYS A 16 9.29 -15.76 9.73
N LEU A 17 9.88 -14.71 9.15
CA LEU A 17 9.16 -13.55 8.64
C LEU A 17 8.14 -13.92 7.55
N LYS A 18 8.54 -14.77 6.59
CA LYS A 18 7.68 -15.18 5.47
C LYS A 18 6.45 -15.97 5.93
N TYR A 19 6.59 -16.77 6.98
CA TYR A 19 5.53 -17.65 7.49
C TYR A 19 5.04 -17.20 8.87
N PHE A 20 5.36 -15.97 9.28
CA PHE A 20 4.87 -15.41 10.54
C PHE A 20 3.45 -14.92 10.30
N SER A 21 2.49 -15.66 10.84
CA SER A 21 1.15 -15.14 11.07
C SER A 21 1.12 -14.61 12.50
N PRO A 22 0.95 -13.30 12.72
CA PRO A 22 0.70 -12.79 14.06
C PRO A 22 -0.61 -13.40 14.59
N ASP A 23 -0.62 -13.73 15.89
CA ASP A 23 -1.86 -14.09 16.58
C ASP A 23 -2.65 -12.80 16.82
N THR A 24 -3.76 -12.63 16.12
CA THR A 24 -4.65 -11.48 16.27
C THR A 24 -5.67 -11.74 17.37
N ASP A 25 -5.74 -10.84 18.36
CA ASP A 25 -6.77 -10.89 19.39
C ASP A 25 -8.11 -10.37 18.83
N TYR A 26 -8.94 -11.29 18.37
CA TYR A 26 -10.27 -10.98 17.83
C TYR A 26 -11.20 -10.33 18.85
N GLN A 27 -11.04 -10.63 20.15
CA GLN A 27 -11.88 -10.05 21.20
C GLN A 27 -11.56 -8.57 21.43
N ALA A 28 -10.30 -8.19 21.29
CA ALA A 28 -9.91 -6.77 21.32
C ALA A 28 -10.47 -6.02 20.10
N LEU A 29 -10.39 -6.63 18.91
CA LEU A 29 -10.90 -6.06 17.66
C LEU A 29 -12.42 -5.84 17.70
N GLU A 30 -13.18 -6.84 18.17
CA GLU A 30 -14.64 -6.74 18.30
C GLU A 30 -15.06 -5.58 19.21
N ARG A 31 -14.36 -5.38 20.34
CA ARG A 31 -14.65 -4.26 21.26
C ARG A 31 -14.40 -2.90 20.63
N GLU A 32 -13.33 -2.77 19.85
CA GLU A 32 -13.02 -1.53 19.13
C GLU A 32 -14.09 -1.23 18.06
N LEU A 33 -14.47 -2.25 17.28
CA LEU A 33 -15.45 -2.11 16.21
C LEU A 33 -16.85 -1.79 16.76
N ALA A 34 -17.27 -2.48 17.83
CA ALA A 34 -18.55 -2.24 18.48
C ALA A 34 -18.64 -0.85 19.13
N GLY A 35 -17.51 -0.29 19.60
CA GLY A 35 -17.44 1.07 20.11
C GLY A 35 -17.50 2.15 19.02
N LYS A 36 -17.11 1.81 17.78
CA LYS A 36 -17.15 2.70 16.61
C LYS A 36 -18.51 2.71 15.90
N SER A 37 -19.28 1.62 15.97
CA SER A 37 -20.50 1.44 15.17
C SER A 37 -21.76 2.12 15.73
N SER A 38 -21.70 2.77 16.89
CA SER A 38 -22.91 3.31 17.53
C SER A 38 -23.28 4.75 17.17
N ASP A 39 -22.35 5.57 16.65
CA ASP A 39 -22.62 7.02 16.50
C ASP A 39 -22.12 7.67 15.20
N GLU A 40 -21.38 6.97 14.33
CA GLU A 40 -20.82 7.53 13.10
C GLU A 40 -21.28 6.72 11.88
N ASP A 41 -21.87 7.41 10.89
CA ASP A 41 -22.18 6.81 9.59
C ASP A 41 -20.86 6.31 8.98
N PRO A 42 -20.67 4.98 8.81
CA PRO A 42 -19.42 4.43 8.32
C PRO A 42 -19.12 4.80 6.86
N TYR A 43 -20.07 5.44 6.18
CA TYR A 43 -19.94 5.94 4.81
C TYR A 43 -19.81 7.47 4.73
N ALA A 44 -19.85 8.18 5.86
CA ALA A 44 -19.57 9.61 5.87
C ALA A 44 -18.06 9.82 5.64
N ASP A 45 -17.72 10.52 4.57
CA ASP A 45 -16.36 10.95 4.31
C ASP A 45 -15.97 12.03 5.33
N PRO A 46 -15.00 11.78 6.24
CA PRO A 46 -14.60 12.74 7.26
C PRO A 46 -13.89 13.97 6.67
N TYR A 47 -13.59 13.98 5.37
CA TYR A 47 -12.97 15.08 4.67
C TYR A 47 -13.92 15.81 3.71
N ALA A 48 -15.19 15.41 3.60
CA ALA A 48 -16.14 16.05 2.68
C ALA A 48 -16.17 17.58 2.82
N ASP A 49 -16.18 18.09 4.06
CA ASP A 49 -16.20 19.53 4.36
C ASP A 49 -14.90 20.27 3.97
N MET A 50 -13.79 19.56 3.71
CA MET A 50 -12.53 20.17 3.28
C MET A 50 -12.42 20.34 1.76
N TRP A 51 -13.21 19.58 0.99
CA TRP A 51 -13.14 19.58 -0.47
C TRP A 51 -14.33 20.30 -1.14
N ASP A 52 -15.39 20.62 -0.38
CA ASP A 52 -16.58 21.32 -0.89
C ASP A 52 -16.30 22.79 -1.32
N ASP A 53 -15.15 23.37 -0.93
CA ASP A 53 -14.78 24.76 -1.20
C ASP A 53 -13.73 24.92 -2.34
N GLU A 54 -13.31 23.82 -2.99
CA GLU A 54 -12.24 23.82 -4.02
C GLU A 54 -12.73 23.44 -5.45
N ASP A 55 -14.02 23.15 -5.65
CA ASP A 55 -14.54 22.57 -6.93
C ASP A 55 -15.22 23.60 -7.86
N ASP A 56 -14.83 24.89 -7.84
CA ASP A 56 -15.36 25.92 -8.77
C ASP A 56 -14.29 26.62 -9.65
N ASP A 57 -13.00 26.25 -9.58
CA ASP A 57 -11.98 26.90 -10.44
C ASP A 57 -10.73 26.00 -10.63
N ASP A 58 -10.75 24.97 -11.49
CA ASP A 58 -9.53 24.55 -12.25
C ASP A 58 -9.85 23.52 -13.36
N ASP A 59 -10.63 23.91 -14.35
CA ASP A 59 -10.86 23.15 -15.57
C ASP A 59 -10.10 23.74 -16.77
N GLU A 60 -8.77 23.89 -16.73
CA GLU A 60 -7.98 24.10 -17.96
C GLU A 60 -6.46 23.84 -17.77
N GLU A 61 -5.84 23.11 -18.71
CA GLU A 61 -4.39 22.81 -18.86
C GLU A 61 -3.75 21.69 -18.00
N THR A 62 -3.97 20.40 -18.32
CA THR A 62 -2.89 19.38 -18.12
C THR A 62 -2.98 18.15 -19.04
N GLU A 63 -3.32 18.31 -20.33
CA GLU A 63 -3.34 17.18 -21.27
C GLU A 63 -2.08 17.03 -22.13
N ASP A 64 -1.24 18.07 -22.23
CA ASP A 64 -0.08 18.06 -23.12
C ASP A 64 1.23 17.52 -22.48
N ASP A 65 1.40 17.64 -21.15
CA ASP A 65 2.69 17.32 -20.50
C ASP A 65 2.95 15.81 -20.29
N TYR A 66 1.92 14.98 -20.31
CA TYR A 66 2.06 13.54 -20.11
C TYR A 66 2.37 12.76 -21.41
N ALA A 67 2.20 13.38 -22.57
CA ALA A 67 2.44 12.72 -23.86
C ALA A 67 3.94 12.40 -24.10
N ASP A 68 4.84 13.26 -23.64
CA ASP A 68 6.31 13.07 -23.77
C ASP A 68 6.92 12.19 -22.65
N LEU A 69 6.15 11.90 -21.60
CA LEU A 69 6.54 11.02 -20.49
C LEU A 69 6.23 9.54 -20.75
N ILE A 70 5.47 9.22 -21.80
CA ILE A 70 5.23 7.82 -22.20
C ILE A 70 6.54 7.33 -22.84
N PRO A 71 7.34 6.49 -22.15
CA PRO A 71 8.51 5.91 -22.79
C PRO A 71 8.06 5.15 -24.04
N PRO A 72 8.83 5.18 -25.14
CA PRO A 72 8.49 4.38 -26.30
C PRO A 72 8.32 2.95 -25.81
N ALA A 73 7.22 2.29 -26.20
CA ALA A 73 6.89 0.93 -25.77
C ALA A 73 8.15 0.08 -25.83
N THR A 74 8.76 -0.15 -24.67
CA THR A 74 9.92 -1.02 -24.55
C THR A 74 9.32 -2.41 -24.68
N ASP A 75 9.68 -3.15 -25.73
CA ASP A 75 9.32 -4.56 -25.90
C ASP A 75 9.45 -5.27 -24.55
N GLU A 76 8.32 -5.79 -24.07
CA GLU A 76 8.08 -6.27 -22.70
C GLU A 76 8.85 -7.58 -22.38
N ASP A 77 9.85 -7.93 -23.19
CA ASP A 77 10.58 -9.19 -23.17
C ASP A 77 12.02 -9.10 -22.60
N ASP A 78 12.55 -7.89 -22.31
CA ASP A 78 13.86 -7.73 -21.67
C ASP A 78 13.76 -7.59 -20.13
N TRP A 79 12.94 -8.43 -19.49
CA TRP A 79 13.15 -8.67 -18.07
C TRP A 79 14.43 -9.51 -17.93
N PRO A 80 15.38 -9.14 -17.04
CA PRO A 80 16.58 -9.94 -16.85
C PRO A 80 16.17 -11.28 -16.23
N THR A 81 15.99 -12.30 -17.08
CA THR A 81 16.03 -13.70 -16.68
C THR A 81 17.42 -13.96 -16.13
N ALA A 82 17.58 -13.81 -14.82
CA ALA A 82 18.80 -14.19 -14.14
C ALA A 82 19.07 -15.68 -14.38
N ARG A 83 20.02 -15.96 -15.27
CA ARG A 83 20.52 -17.30 -15.60
C ARG A 83 21.52 -17.81 -14.56
#